data_AF-A0A7V8VNC6-F1
#
_entry.id   AF-A0A7V8VNC6-F1
#
_cell.length_a   1.000
_cell.length_b   1.000
_cell.length_c   1.000
_cell.angle_alpha   90.00
_cell.angle_beta   90.00
_cell.angle_gamma   90.00
#
_symmetry.space_group_name_H-M   'P 1'
#
loop_
_entity.id
_entity.type
_entity.pdbx_description
1 polymer ?
#
loop_
_entity_poly.entity_id
_entity_poly.type
_entity_poly.pdbx_seq_one_letter_code
_entity_poly.pdbx_strand_id
1 'polypeptide(L)' 'MISSRRAITRENVVSHYDELDHFYRDVWGDHVHHGLWLRGDETHDEAVRQLAELIG' A
#
# COMPACT_ATOMS: atom_id res chain seq x y z
N MET A 1 5.16 -4.65 -20.91
CA MET A 1 4.81 -5.29 -19.63
C MET A 1 6.08 -5.76 -18.96
N ILE A 2 6.36 -5.27 -17.75
CA ILE A 2 7.45 -5.77 -16.92
C ILE A 2 6.89 -7.00 -16.20
N SER A 3 7.53 -8.15 -16.37
CA SER A 3 7.13 -9.40 -15.70
C SER A 3 8.31 -9.97 -14.93
N SER A 4 8.03 -10.45 -13.73
CA SER A 4 9.02 -11.19 -12.94
C SER A 4 9.48 -12.43 -13.72
N ARG A 5 10.79 -12.67 -13.72
CA ARG A 5 11.37 -13.94 -14.21
C ARG A 5 11.22 -15.08 -13.19
N ARG A 6 10.79 -14.77 -11.97
CA ARG A 6 10.49 -15.74 -10.90
C ARG A 6 8.98 -15.95 -10.84
N ALA A 7 8.55 -17.20 -10.76
CA ALA A 7 7.20 -17.51 -10.34
C ALA A 7 6.99 -16.98 -8.91
N ILE A 8 5.96 -16.17 -8.71
CA ILE A 8 5.58 -15.65 -7.40
C ILE A 8 4.34 -16.42 -6.96
N THR A 9 4.44 -17.17 -5.87
CA THR A 9 3.31 -17.86 -5.26
C THR A 9 2.66 -16.99 -4.18
N ARG A 10 1.49 -17.40 -3.71
CA ARG A 10 0.80 -16.75 -2.59
C ARG A 10 1.66 -16.78 -1.32
N GLU A 11 2.35 -17.88 -1.07
CA GLU A 11 3.21 -18.08 0.10
C GLU A 11 4.40 -17.12 0.09
N ASN A 12 4.93 -16.79 -1.09
CA ASN A 12 5.98 -15.78 -1.20
C ASN A 12 5.48 -14.39 -0.78
N VAL A 13 4.23 -14.05 -1.12
CA VAL A 13 3.61 -12.78 -0.71
C VAL A 13 3.37 -12.76 0.80
N VAL A 14 2.83 -13.85 1.35
CA VAL A 14 2.60 -13.97 2.80
C VAL A 14 3.89 -13.79 3.58
N SER A 15 4.93 -14.57 3.25
CA SER A 15 6.23 -14.48 3.93
C SER A 15 6.85 -13.08 3.84
N HIS A 16 6.63 -12.35 2.74
CA HIS A 16 7.12 -10.99 2.59
C HIS A 16 6.43 -10.01 3.56
N TYR A 17 5.11 -10.09 3.68
CA TYR A 17 4.38 -9.23 4.62
C TYR A 17 4.63 -9.65 6.07
N ASP A 18 4.69 -10.95 6.38
CA ASP A 18 5.00 -11.43 7.74
C ASP A 18 6.33 -10.85 8.26
N GLU A 19 7.33 -10.69 7.40
CA GLU A 19 8.63 -10.12 7.75
C GLU A 19 8.62 -8.59 7.85
N LEU A 20 7.98 -7.89 6.90
CA LEU A 20 8.19 -6.45 6.72
C LEU A 20 7.03 -5.55 7.19
N ASP A 21 5.89 -6.13 7.54
CA ASP A 21 4.66 -5.38 7.88
C ASP A 21 4.86 -4.35 9.01
N HIS A 22 5.69 -4.65 10.00
CA HIS A 22 6.04 -3.69 11.06
C HIS A 22 6.79 -2.47 10.51
N PHE A 23 7.79 -2.66 9.66
CA PHE A 23 8.49 -1.55 9.00
C PHE A 23 7.56 -0.75 8.09
N TYR A 24 6.59 -1.42 7.45
CA TYR A 24 5.62 -0.73 6.61
C TYR A 24 4.72 0.20 7.41
N ARG A 25 4.23 -0.25 8.58
CA ARG A 25 3.44 0.61 9.46
C ARG A 25 4.24 1.77 10.03
N ASP A 26 5.50 1.53 10.40
CA ASP A 26 6.37 2.58 10.94
C ASP A 26 6.63 3.71 9.92
N VAL A 27 6.73 3.39 8.63
CA VAL A 27 7.06 4.36 7.58
C VAL A 27 5.81 4.95 6.91
N TRP A 28 4.78 4.15 6.64
CA TRP A 28 3.61 4.55 5.85
C TRP A 28 2.30 4.62 6.65
N GLY A 29 2.29 4.17 7.90
CA GLY A 29 1.09 4.07 8.73
C GLY A 29 0.20 2.88 8.35
N ASP A 30 -1.10 2.98 8.64
CA ASP A 30 -2.03 1.85 8.51
C ASP A 30 -2.34 1.43 7.05
N HIS A 31 -1.96 2.26 6.09
CA HIS A 31 -2.37 2.14 4.69
C HIS A 31 -1.16 2.07 3.75
N VAL A 32 -0.92 0.90 3.15
CA VAL A 32 0.15 0.68 2.15
C VAL A 32 -0.42 0.80 0.73
N HIS A 33 -0.99 1.98 0.43
CA HIS A 33 -1.45 2.37 -0.90
C HIS A 33 -1.19 3.86 -1.12
N HIS A 34 -1.24 4.31 -2.37
CA HIS A 34 -1.18 5.74 -2.65
C HIS A 34 -2.53 6.39 -2.32
N GLY A 35 -2.53 7.65 -1.94
CA GLY A 35 -3.78 8.39 -1.75
C GLY A 35 -4.50 8.79 -3.04
N LEU A 36 -5.65 9.41 -2.85
CA LEU A 36 -6.41 10.14 -3.86
C LEU A 36 -6.38 11.62 -3.49
N TRP A 37 -5.79 12.44 -4.35
CA TRP A 37 -5.74 13.89 -4.21
C TRP A 37 -6.75 14.54 -5.15
N LEU A 38 -7.70 15.28 -4.61
CA LEU A 38 -8.78 15.91 -5.39
C LEU A 38 -8.56 17.42 -5.53
N ARG A 39 -8.01 18.05 -4.50
CA ARG A 39 -7.83 19.50 -4.37
C ARG A 39 -6.36 19.90 -4.43
N GLY A 40 -5.45 19.00 -4.06
CA GLY A 40 -4.01 19.21 -4.04
C GLY A 40 -3.49 19.85 -2.75
N ASP A 41 -4.37 20.14 -1.77
CA ASP A 41 -4.03 20.65 -0.44
C ASP A 41 -4.24 19.62 0.68
N GLU A 42 -4.60 18.38 0.33
CA GLU A 42 -4.80 17.30 1.30
C GLU A 42 -3.48 16.84 1.92
N THR A 43 -3.54 16.55 3.22
CA THR A 43 -2.50 15.78 3.91
C THR A 43 -2.41 14.37 3.32
N HIS A 44 -1.27 13.71 3.52
CA HIS A 44 -1.09 12.33 3.12
C HIS A 44 -2.23 11.44 3.68
N ASP A 45 -2.51 11.55 4.97
CA ASP A 45 -3.53 10.74 5.66
C ASP A 45 -4.95 10.97 5.15
N GLU A 46 -5.29 12.19 4.75
CA GLU A 46 -6.55 12.49 4.08
C GLU A 46 -6.62 11.84 2.71
N ALA A 47 -5.54 11.87 1.94
CA ALA A 47 -5.52 11.29 0.61
C ALA A 47 -5.61 9.75 0.64
N VAL A 48 -4.89 9.05 1.53
CA VAL A 48 -5.01 7.58 1.65
C VAL A 48 -6.40 7.14 2.08
N ARG A 49 -7.06 7.88 3.00
CA ARG A 49 -8.45 7.60 3.38
C ARG A 49 -9.44 7.84 2.25
N GLN A 50 -9.30 8.94 1.51
CA GLN A 50 -10.15 9.22 0.35
C GLN A 50 -10.10 8.10 -0.70
N LEU A 51 -8.91 7.53 -0.98
CA LEU A 51 -8.85 6.40 -1.91
C LEU A 51 -9.56 5.18 -1.32
N ALA A 52 -9.33 4.86 -0.04
CA ALA A 52 -9.94 3.71 0.61
C ALA A 52 -11.48 3.81 0.62
N GLU A 53 -12.03 5.00 0.87
CA GLU A 53 -13.47 5.27 0.83
C GLU A 53 -14.06 5.21 -0.59
N LEU A 54 -13.28 5.54 -1.62
CA LEU A 54 -13.74 5.44 -3.01
C LEU A 54 -13.86 3.99 -3.50
N ILE A 55 -12.97 3.10 -3.03
CA ILE A 55 -12.87 1.71 -3.52
C ILE A 55 -13.50 0.67 -2.58
N GLY A 56 -13.84 1.06 -1.36
CA GLY A 56 -14.54 0.23 -0.36
C GLY A 56 -16.05 0.25 -0.55
#